data_AF-A0A380FI03-F1
#
_entry.id   AF-A0A380FI03-F1
#
_cell.length_a   1.000
_cell.length_b   1.000
_cell.length_c   1.000
_cell.angle_alpha   90.00
_cell.angle_beta   90.00
_cell.angle_gamma   90.00
#
_symmetry.space_group_name_H-M   'P 1'
#
loop_
_entity.id
_entity.type
_entity.pdbx_description
1 polymer ?
#
loop_
_entity_poly.entity_id
_entity_poly.type
_entity_poly.pdbx_seq_one_letter_code
_entity_poly.pdbx_strand_id
1 'polypeptide(L)'
;MKQGTHLPVMVDVTHSTGRKDIMLPTAKAGLAVGADGIMAEVHPDPAVALSDSGQQMDLNEFDKFYNELKPLADMYNSKQLK
;
A
#
# COMPACT_ATOMS: atom_id res chain seq x y z
N MET A 1 5.00 15.82 6.71
CA MET A 1 5.32 14.84 7.78
C MET A 1 6.81 14.59 7.92
N LYS A 2 7.52 14.05 6.93
CA LYS A 2 8.96 13.71 7.06
C LYS A 2 9.90 14.86 7.45
N GLN A 3 9.57 16.11 7.11
CA GLN A 3 10.35 17.28 7.57
C GLN A 3 10.17 17.58 9.07
N GLY A 4 9.10 17.08 9.70
CA GLY A 4 8.77 17.33 11.10
C GLY A 4 9.05 16.16 12.04
N THR A 5 9.59 15.05 11.55
CA THR A 5 9.94 13.88 12.38
C THR A 5 11.07 13.08 11.76
N HIS A 6 11.86 12.40 12.60
CA HIS A 6 12.87 11.44 12.18
C HIS A 6 12.32 10.00 12.08
N LEU A 7 11.05 9.79 12.45
CA LEU A 7 10.41 8.47 12.39
C LEU A 7 9.97 8.11 10.96
N PRO A 8 9.89 6.80 10.63
CA PRO A 8 9.33 6.35 9.36
C PRO A 8 7.89 6.84 9.16
N VAL A 9 7.54 7.21 7.93
CA VAL A 9 6.19 7.64 7.54
C VAL A 9 5.59 6.65 6.57
N MET A 10 4.46 6.04 6.95
CA MET A 10 3.73 5.08 6.12
C MET A 10 2.46 5.70 5.53
N VAL A 11 1.99 5.13 4.42
CA VAL A 11 0.71 5.47 3.80
C VAL A 11 -0.22 4.28 3.90
N ASP A 12 -1.38 4.46 4.53
CA ASP A 12 -2.51 3.55 4.45
C ASP A 12 -3.23 3.77 3.12
N VAL A 13 -3.31 2.73 2.28
CA VAL A 13 -4.06 2.78 1.02
C VAL A 13 -5.43 2.13 1.11
N THR A 14 -5.73 1.42 2.20
CA THR A 14 -7.04 0.79 2.41
C THR A 14 -8.04 1.84 2.84
N HIS A 15 -7.90 2.37 4.07
CA HIS A 15 -8.90 3.30 4.62
C HIS A 15 -8.92 4.65 3.90
N SER A 16 -7.78 5.09 3.33
CA SER A 16 -7.70 6.36 2.62
C SER A 16 -8.42 6.36 1.28
N THR A 17 -8.48 5.20 0.60
CA THR A 17 -9.14 5.07 -0.70
C THR A 17 -10.56 4.54 -0.57
N GLY A 18 -10.80 3.64 0.38
CA GLY A 18 -12.08 2.94 0.57
C GLY A 18 -12.51 2.04 -0.59
N ARG A 19 -11.63 1.83 -1.60
CA ARG A 19 -11.95 1.03 -2.80
C ARG A 19 -10.69 0.45 -3.45
N LYS A 20 -10.78 -0.82 -3.84
CA LYS A 20 -9.63 -1.63 -4.30
C LYS A 20 -9.01 -1.19 -5.62
N ASP A 21 -9.82 -0.70 -6.55
CA ASP A 21 -9.39 -0.36 -7.91
C ASP A 21 -8.35 0.78 -7.99
N ILE A 22 -8.25 1.61 -6.95
CA ILE A 22 -7.26 2.69 -6.88
C ILE A 22 -6.18 2.47 -5.81
N MET A 23 -6.19 1.35 -5.10
CA MET A 23 -5.18 1.07 -4.05
C MET A 23 -3.78 0.99 -4.62
N LEU A 24 -3.60 0.24 -5.72
CA LEU A 24 -2.31 0.05 -6.37
C LEU A 24 -1.70 1.36 -6.90
N PRO A 25 -2.41 2.20 -7.69
CA PRO A 25 -1.84 3.48 -8.11
C PRO A 25 -1.57 4.41 -6.92
N THR A 26 -2.41 4.39 -5.88
CA THR A 26 -2.19 5.19 -4.66
C THR A 26 -0.94 4.72 -3.88
N ALA A 27 -0.71 3.41 -3.79
CA ALA A 27 0.49 2.84 -3.18
C ALA A 27 1.76 3.24 -3.94
N LYS A 28 1.72 3.15 -5.28
CA LYS A 28 2.81 3.61 -6.16
C LYS A 28 3.09 5.10 -5.94
N ALA A 29 2.04 5.93 -5.86
CA ALA A 29 2.18 7.36 -5.57
C ALA A 29 2.80 7.59 -4.18
N GLY A 30 2.34 6.88 -3.15
CA GLY A 30 2.90 6.96 -1.79
C GLY A 30 4.40 6.69 -1.74
N LEU A 31 4.85 5.61 -2.39
CA LEU A 31 6.27 5.32 -2.51
C LEU A 31 7.03 6.40 -3.31
N ALA A 32 6.46 6.86 -4.43
CA ALA A 32 7.09 7.88 -5.28
C ALA A 32 7.29 9.22 -4.56
N VAL A 33 6.37 9.62 -3.67
CA VAL A 33 6.52 10.84 -2.86
C VAL A 33 7.40 10.65 -1.62
N GLY A 34 8.00 9.47 -1.44
CA GLY A 34 9.01 9.19 -0.42
C GLY A 34 8.48 8.64 0.90
N ALA A 35 7.29 8.02 0.90
CA ALA A 35 6.84 7.21 2.03
C ALA A 35 7.81 6.05 2.28
N ASP A 36 7.97 5.67 3.54
CA ASP A 36 8.85 4.59 3.97
C ASP A 36 8.17 3.21 3.93
N GLY A 37 6.85 3.18 3.81
CA GLY A 37 6.08 1.96 3.71
C GLY A 37 4.63 2.19 3.28
N ILE A 38 3.99 1.12 2.83
CA ILE A 38 2.58 1.07 2.49
C ILE A 38 1.87 0.10 3.44
N MET A 39 0.74 0.51 3.98
CA MET A 39 -0.15 -0.33 4.78
C MET A 39 -1.39 -0.68 3.94
N ALA A 40 -1.74 -1.96 3.93
CA ALA A 40 -2.93 -2.46 3.26
C ALA A 40 -3.60 -3.55 4.11
N GLU A 41 -4.93 -3.65 4.07
CA GLU A 41 -5.67 -4.71 4.74
C GLU A 41 -5.99 -5.86 3.79
N VAL A 42 -5.88 -7.07 4.33
CA VAL A 42 -6.08 -8.31 3.59
C VAL A 42 -6.90 -9.26 4.45
N HIS A 43 -7.86 -9.94 3.84
CA HIS A 43 -8.64 -10.99 4.48
C HIS A 43 -8.73 -12.22 3.57
N PRO A 44 -8.62 -13.46 4.07
CA PRO A 44 -8.71 -14.66 3.24
C PRO A 44 -10.02 -14.78 2.44
N ASP A 45 -11.10 -14.26 3.02
CA ASP A 45 -12.42 -14.17 2.38
C ASP A 45 -13.07 -12.82 2.75
N PRO A 46 -12.82 -11.73 2.00
CA PRO A 46 -13.30 -10.40 2.36
C PRO A 46 -14.82 -10.32 2.55
N ALA A 47 -15.60 -11.18 1.88
CA ALA A 47 -17.06 -11.16 1.96
C ALA A 47 -17.60 -11.49 3.35
N VAL A 48 -16.83 -12.20 4.18
CA VAL A 48 -17.20 -12.57 5.56
C VAL A 48 -16.48 -11.75 6.63
N ALA A 49 -15.69 -10.75 6.24
CA ALA A 49 -14.98 -9.91 7.19
C ALA A 49 -15.97 -9.09 8.05
N LEU A 50 -15.74 -9.08 9.36
CA LEU A 50 -16.61 -8.40 10.33
C LEU A 50 -16.50 -6.87 10.28
N SER A 51 -15.42 -6.36 9.67
CA SER A 51 -15.17 -4.94 9.44
C SER A 51 -14.60 -4.77 8.04
N ASP A 52 -14.96 -3.67 7.38
CA ASP A 52 -14.26 -3.16 6.19
C ASP A 52 -14.17 -4.13 5.00
N SER A 53 -15.10 -5.08 4.92
CA SER A 53 -15.19 -6.11 3.87
C SER A 53 -15.11 -5.55 2.43
N GLY A 54 -15.67 -4.37 2.19
CA GLY A 54 -15.67 -3.72 0.88
C GLY A 54 -14.30 -3.19 0.41
N GLN A 55 -13.37 -2.96 1.33
CA GLN A 55 -12.05 -2.39 1.03
C GLN A 55 -10.89 -3.38 1.19
N GLN A 56 -11.09 -4.52 1.86
CA GLN A 56 -10.04 -5.52 2.05
C GLN A 56 -9.75 -6.31 0.77
N MET A 57 -8.46 -6.50 0.47
CA MET A 57 -8.02 -7.42 -0.59
C MET A 57 -8.15 -8.87 -0.13
N ASP A 58 -8.43 -9.78 -1.06
CA ASP A 58 -8.18 -11.21 -0.85
C ASP A 58 -6.67 -11.54 -1.01
N LEU A 59 -6.28 -12.79 -0.71
CA LEU A 59 -4.88 -13.22 -0.79
C LEU A 59 -4.31 -13.15 -2.22
N ASN A 60 -5.12 -13.46 -3.23
CA ASN A 60 -4.68 -13.41 -4.64
C ASN A 60 -4.55 -11.97 -5.13
N GLU A 61 -5.47 -11.09 -4.72
CA GLU A 61 -5.41 -9.65 -4.96
C GLU A 61 -4.16 -9.05 -4.31
N PHE A 62 -3.85 -9.44 -3.06
CA PHE A 62 -2.65 -9.01 -2.37
C PHE A 62 -1.37 -9.49 -3.06
N ASP A 63 -1.29 -10.75 -3.51
CA ASP A 63 -0.14 -11.25 -4.25
C ASP A 63 0.12 -10.44 -5.53
N LYS A 64 -0.93 -10.10 -6.28
CA LYS A 64 -0.82 -9.23 -7.46
C LYS A 64 -0.34 -7.84 -7.08
N PHE A 65 -0.97 -7.24 -6.07
CA PHE A 65 -0.62 -5.91 -5.56
C PHE A 65 0.86 -5.85 -5.12
N TYR A 66 1.31 -6.83 -4.34
CA TYR A 66 2.68 -6.91 -3.84
C TYR A 66 3.68 -7.09 -4.99
N ASN A 67 3.40 -8.01 -5.92
CA ASN A 67 4.28 -8.27 -7.06
C ASN A 67 4.43 -7.05 -7.98
N GLU A 68 3.39 -6.22 -8.10
CA GLU A 68 3.47 -4.95 -8.84
C GLU A 68 4.19 -3.84 -8.07
N LEU A 69 4.09 -3.83 -6.74
CA LEU A 69 4.68 -2.78 -5.91
C LEU A 69 6.17 -3.04 -5.63
N LYS A 70 6.57 -4.33 -5.51
CA LYS A 70 7.91 -4.74 -5.13
C LYS A 70 9.03 -4.15 -6.01
N PRO A 71 8.94 -4.15 -7.35
CA PRO A 71 9.98 -3.56 -8.19
C PRO A 71 10.20 -2.08 -7.90
N LEU A 72 9.11 -1.33 -7.66
CA LEU A 72 9.19 0.10 -7.34
C LEU A 72 9.85 0.32 -5.97
N ALA A 73 9.50 -0.50 -4.98
CA ALA A 73 10.12 -0.47 -3.66
C ALA A 73 11.62 -0.81 -3.73
N ASP A 74 12.02 -1.81 -4.52
CA ASP A 74 13.42 -2.19 -4.73
C ASP A 74 14.23 -1.05 -5.39
N MET A 75 13.65 -0.37 -6.39
CA MET A 75 14.26 0.80 -7.03
C MET A 75 14.43 1.98 -6.06
N TYR A 76 13.46 2.20 -5.17
CA TYR A 76 13.57 3.21 -4.12
C TYR A 76 14.67 2.87 -3.11
N ASN A 77 14.74 1.61 -2.67
CA ASN A 77 15.74 1.14 -1.70
C ASN A 77 17.16 1.16 -2.27
N SER A 78 17.32 0.88 -3.57
CA SER A 78 18.60 0.96 -4.27
C SER A 78 19.02 2.39 -4.65
N LYS A 79 18.25 3.41 -4.26
CA LYS A 79 18.46 4.83 -4.59
C LYS A 79 18.47 5.15 -6.08
N GLN A 80 17.85 4.32 -6.91
CA GLN A 80 17.68 4.62 -8.34
C GLN A 80 16.58 5.64 -8.60
N LEU A 81 15.63 5.77 -7.66
CA LEU A 81 14.51 6.72 -7.73
C LEU A 81 14.65 7.91 -6.76
N LYS A 82 15.74 7.98 -5.98
CA LYS A 82 15.98 9.06 -5.02
C LYS A 82 16.91 10.13 -5.58
#